data_AF-A0A917AY43-F1
#
_entry.id   AF-A0A917AY43-F1
#
_cell.length_a   1.000
_cell.length_b   1.000
_cell.length_c   1.000
_cell.angle_alpha   90.00
_cell.angle_beta   90.00
_cell.angle_gamma   90.00
#
_symmetry.space_group_name_H-M   'P 1'
#
loop_
_entity.id
_entity.type
_entity.pdbx_description
1 polymer ?
#
loop_
_entity_poly.entity_id
_entity_poly.type
_entity_poly.pdbx_seq_one_letter_code
_entity_poly.pdbx_strand_id
1 'polypeptide(L)'
;MVTQWFIICAIIGLVIFLPLVWTRIERRLDQTLLKGASSFVRMSILAVVIIILEGILVGLIVSISKWNVVDTFFVSSMLLLCFVWLTPLFNQQRKNRQNANDRLHSGGGIDMRIEAFHMRFTPFVIGSTGFAIVSLLATVLYYR
;
A
#
# COMPACT_ATOMS: atom_id res chain seq x y z
N MET A 1 2.85 8.34 29.22
CA MET A 1 3.04 7.01 28.57
C MET A 1 1.77 6.48 27.94
N VAL A 2 0.67 6.29 28.68
CA VAL A 2 -0.58 5.67 28.14
C VAL A 2 -1.12 6.42 26.90
N THR A 3 -1.15 7.74 26.94
CA THR A 3 -1.62 8.58 25.81
C THR A 3 -0.80 8.43 24.52
N GLN A 4 0.50 8.16 24.61
CA GLN A 4 1.34 7.97 23.42
C GLN A 4 1.07 6.62 22.73
N TRP A 5 0.83 5.57 23.51
CA TRP A 5 0.47 4.26 22.94
C TRP A 5 -0.86 4.32 22.19
N PHE A 6 -1.84 5.06 22.70
CA PHE A 6 -3.11 5.28 21.99
C PHE A 6 -2.91 6.00 20.65
N ILE A 7 -2.04 7.02 20.61
CA ILE A 7 -1.72 7.74 19.37
C ILE A 7 -1.04 6.81 18.35
N ILE A 8 -0.09 5.99 18.79
CA ILE A 8 0.60 5.01 17.92
C ILE A 8 -0.39 3.99 17.33
N CYS A 9 -1.26 3.42 18.17
CA CYS A 9 -2.28 2.48 17.71
C CYS A 9 -3.26 3.13 16.72
N ALA A 10 -3.64 4.40 16.94
CA ALA A 10 -4.49 5.14 16.01
C ALA A 10 -3.79 5.38 14.66
N ILE A 11 -2.49 5.71 14.67
CA ILE A 11 -1.69 5.89 13.45
C ILE A 11 -1.59 4.57 12.66
N ILE A 12 -1.29 3.46 13.34
CA ILE A 12 -1.22 2.14 12.70
C ILE A 12 -2.57 1.78 12.08
N GLY A 13 -3.68 1.99 12.83
CA GLY A 13 -5.03 1.77 12.31
C GLY A 13 -5.35 2.62 11.08
N LEU A 14 -4.92 3.89 11.07
CA LEU A 14 -5.10 4.81 9.96
C LEU A 14 -4.31 4.38 8.70
N VAL A 15 -3.06 3.95 8.88
CA VAL A 15 -2.22 3.41 7.80
C VAL A 15 -2.83 2.11 7.23
N ILE A 16 -3.39 1.25 8.07
CA ILE A 16 -4.10 0.03 7.63
C ILE A 16 -5.39 0.36 6.85
N PHE A 17 -6.06 1.46 7.18
CA PHE A 17 -7.29 1.88 6.52
C PHE A 17 -7.05 2.52 5.14
N LEU A 18 -5.86 3.04 4.91
CA LEU A 18 -5.45 3.77 3.71
C LEU A 18 -5.68 2.96 2.41
N PRO A 19 -5.27 1.67 2.30
CA PRO A 19 -5.52 0.87 1.10
C PRO A 19 -7.01 0.67 0.81
N LEU A 20 -7.84 0.53 1.85
CA LEU A 20 -9.30 0.37 1.69
C LEU A 20 -9.93 1.64 1.11
N VAL A 21 -9.56 2.79 1.67
CA VAL A 21 -10.03 4.09 1.17
C VAL A 21 -9.53 4.32 -0.25
N TRP A 22 -8.28 3.97 -0.52
CA TRP A 22 -7.65 4.12 -1.84
C TRP A 22 -8.41 3.38 -2.93
N THR A 23 -8.74 2.10 -2.72
CA THR A 23 -9.47 1.31 -3.74
C THR A 23 -10.82 1.94 -4.14
N ARG A 24 -11.48 2.65 -3.21
CA ARG A 24 -12.72 3.38 -3.50
C ARG A 24 -12.45 4.67 -4.27
N ILE A 25 -11.43 5.42 -3.89
CA ILE A 25 -11.04 6.67 -4.58
C ILE A 25 -10.59 6.37 -6.00
N GLU A 26 -9.75 5.36 -6.20
CA GLU A 26 -9.26 4.92 -7.51
C GLU A 26 -10.42 4.62 -8.46
N ARG A 27 -11.41 3.84 -7.99
CA ARG A 27 -12.59 3.50 -8.80
C ARG A 27 -13.41 4.73 -9.19
N ARG A 28 -13.54 5.72 -8.30
CA ARG A 28 -14.25 6.97 -8.58
C ARG A 28 -13.50 7.86 -9.56
N LEU A 29 -12.18 7.98 -9.39
CA LEU A 29 -11.31 8.80 -10.24
C LEU A 29 -11.26 8.24 -11.66
N ASP A 30 -11.15 6.92 -11.79
CA ASP A 30 -11.13 6.21 -13.06
C ASP A 30 -12.44 6.40 -13.86
N GLN A 31 -13.58 6.30 -13.17
CA GLN A 31 -14.90 6.44 -13.80
C GLN A 31 -15.25 7.88 -14.20
N THR A 32 -14.63 8.88 -13.59
CA THR A 32 -15.02 10.30 -13.73
C THR A 32 -13.98 11.10 -14.51
N LEU A 33 -12.77 11.24 -13.96
CA LEU A 33 -11.76 12.19 -14.46
C LEU A 33 -10.81 11.57 -15.48
N LEU A 34 -10.61 10.25 -15.43
CA LEU A 34 -9.66 9.55 -16.31
C LEU A 34 -10.36 8.77 -17.43
N LYS A 35 -11.65 9.04 -17.65
CA LYS A 35 -12.44 8.41 -18.70
C LYS A 35 -11.90 8.83 -20.07
N GLY A 36 -11.30 7.90 -20.80
CA GLY A 36 -10.70 8.13 -22.12
C GLY A 36 -9.18 8.39 -22.11
N ALA A 37 -8.54 8.44 -20.93
CA ALA A 37 -7.08 8.51 -20.85
C ALA A 37 -6.44 7.14 -21.17
N SER A 38 -5.20 7.16 -21.69
CA SER A 38 -4.43 5.94 -21.90
C SER A 38 -4.08 5.25 -20.58
N SER A 39 -3.89 3.94 -20.59
CA SER A 39 -3.59 3.14 -19.39
C SER A 39 -2.36 3.65 -18.64
N PHE A 40 -1.33 4.07 -19.36
CA PHE A 40 -0.08 4.59 -18.81
C PHE A 40 -0.27 5.95 -18.13
N VAL A 41 -1.01 6.88 -18.76
CA VAL A 41 -1.28 8.20 -18.19
C VAL A 41 -2.13 8.06 -16.93
N ARG A 42 -3.14 7.19 -16.95
CA ARG A 42 -3.95 6.89 -15.77
C ARG A 42 -3.10 6.34 -14.61
N MET A 43 -2.23 5.36 -14.89
CA MET A 43 -1.34 4.80 -13.87
C MET A 43 -0.43 5.88 -13.26
N SER A 44 0.12 6.75 -14.10
CA SER A 44 1.03 7.81 -13.65
C SER A 44 0.31 8.85 -12.80
N ILE A 45 -0.85 9.35 -13.24
CA ILE A 45 -1.64 10.33 -12.48
C ILE A 45 -2.05 9.76 -11.12
N LEU A 46 -2.56 8.52 -11.10
CA LEU A 46 -2.96 7.87 -9.86
C LEU A 46 -1.76 7.69 -8.91
N ALA A 47 -0.61 7.25 -9.41
CA ALA A 47 0.61 7.11 -8.60
C ALA A 47 1.06 8.46 -7.99
N VAL A 48 1.00 9.56 -8.75
CA VAL A 48 1.34 10.90 -8.23
C VAL A 48 0.35 11.33 -7.13
N VAL A 49 -0.95 11.08 -7.32
CA VAL A 49 -1.96 11.38 -6.29
C VAL A 49 -1.70 10.60 -5.01
N ILE A 50 -1.28 9.34 -5.11
CA ILE A 50 -0.92 8.51 -3.94
C ILE A 50 0.25 9.12 -3.18
N ILE A 51 1.32 9.48 -3.88
CA ILE A 51 2.52 10.08 -3.28
C ILE A 51 2.14 11.36 -2.51
N ILE A 52 1.30 12.21 -3.10
CA ILE A 52 0.84 13.44 -2.45
C ILE A 52 0.02 13.14 -1.19
N LEU A 53 -0.91 12.19 -1.27
CA LEU A 53 -1.75 11.80 -0.13
C LEU A 53 -0.93 11.18 1.01
N GLU A 54 0.05 10.33 0.68
CA GLU A 54 0.97 9.76 1.67
C GLU A 54 1.83 10.83 2.33
N GLY A 55 2.32 11.81 1.57
CA GLY A 55 3.03 12.98 2.11
C GLY A 55 2.17 13.80 3.07
N ILE A 56 0.92 14.09 2.71
CA ILE A 56 -0.04 14.78 3.60
C ILE A 56 -0.28 13.97 4.87
N LEU A 57 -0.42 12.65 4.75
CA LEU A 57 -0.64 11.77 5.89
C LEU A 57 0.54 11.80 6.86
N VAL A 58 1.77 11.69 6.35
CA VAL A 58 2.98 11.77 7.18
C VAL A 58 3.07 13.15 7.85
N GLY A 59 2.76 14.22 7.13
CA GLY A 59 2.71 15.58 7.71
C GLY A 59 1.70 15.70 8.87
N LEU A 60 0.52 15.08 8.73
CA LEU A 60 -0.48 15.02 9.81
C LEU A 60 0.04 14.21 11.01
N ILE A 61 0.70 13.07 10.76
CA ILE A 61 1.27 12.24 11.83
C ILE A 61 2.33 13.02 12.60
N VAL A 62 3.24 13.72 11.91
CA VAL A 62 4.26 14.57 12.55
C VAL A 62 3.61 15.63 13.43
N SER A 63 2.60 16.33 12.92
CA SER A 63 1.90 17.38 13.66
C SER A 63 1.26 16.88 14.95
N ILE A 64 0.65 15.69 14.91
CA ILE A 64 -0.04 15.09 16.06
C ILE A 64 0.94 14.48 17.07
N SER A 65 1.96 13.76 16.58
CA SER A 65 2.89 12.99 17.41
C SER A 65 4.05 13.83 17.98
N LYS A 66 4.31 15.01 17.40
CA LYS A 66 5.50 15.83 17.63
C LYS A 66 6.81 15.07 17.37
N TRP A 67 6.76 14.01 16.56
CA TRP A 67 7.95 13.27 16.16
C TRP A 67 8.76 14.06 15.15
N ASN A 68 10.05 13.74 15.03
CA ASN A 68 10.85 14.26 13.96
C ASN A 68 10.26 13.80 12.61
N VAL A 69 10.18 14.72 11.65
CA VAL A 69 9.73 14.45 10.29
C VAL A 69 10.51 13.30 9.66
N VAL A 70 11.82 13.27 9.88
CA VAL A 70 12.71 12.26 9.30
C VAL A 70 12.45 10.87 9.89
N ASP A 71 12.30 10.77 11.21
CA ASP A 71 11.95 9.50 11.86
C ASP A 71 10.59 8.98 11.42
N THR A 72 9.63 9.90 11.24
CA THR A 72 8.30 9.55 10.77
C THR A 72 8.34 9.03 9.34
N PHE A 73 9.11 9.67 8.44
CA PHE A 73 9.32 9.19 7.07
C PHE A 73 9.95 7.78 7.03
N PHE A 74 10.91 7.52 7.91
CA PHE A 74 11.54 6.20 8.01
C PHE A 74 10.53 5.13 8.44
N VAL A 75 9.81 5.37 9.54
CA VAL A 75 8.83 4.40 10.07
C VAL A 75 7.67 4.19 9.08
N SER A 76 7.16 5.28 8.48
CA SER A 76 6.04 5.19 7.53
C SER A 76 6.44 4.41 6.27
N SER A 77 7.64 4.63 5.74
CA SER A 77 8.13 3.94 4.53
C SER A 77 8.34 2.45 4.78
N MET A 78 8.88 2.07 5.94
CA MET A 78 8.99 0.67 6.35
C MET A 78 7.61 0.00 6.45
N LEU A 79 6.66 0.64 7.14
CA LEU A 79 5.29 0.11 7.25
C LEU A 79 4.60 -0.01 5.89
N LEU A 80 4.71 1.02 5.03
CA LEU A 80 4.14 1.02 3.69
C LEU A 80 4.70 -0.11 2.83
N LEU A 81 6.02 -0.31 2.82
CA LEU A 81 6.64 -1.43 2.10
C LEU A 81 6.12 -2.77 2.59
N CYS A 82 6.00 -2.95 3.90
CA CYS A 82 5.39 -4.16 4.45
C CYS A 82 3.96 -4.35 3.95
N PHE A 83 3.11 -3.33 4.02
CA PHE A 83 1.71 -3.44 3.57
C PHE A 83 1.58 -3.73 2.07
N VAL A 84 2.32 -2.99 1.25
CA VAL A 84 2.27 -3.08 -0.22
C VAL A 84 2.71 -4.46 -0.70
N TRP A 85 3.71 -5.06 -0.05
CA TRP A 85 4.29 -6.33 -0.49
C TRP A 85 3.69 -7.57 0.21
N LEU A 86 3.45 -7.52 1.53
CA LEU A 86 2.93 -8.69 2.26
C LEU A 86 1.46 -8.97 1.92
N THR A 87 0.64 -7.93 1.70
CA THR A 87 -0.80 -8.12 1.41
C THR A 87 -1.04 -9.00 0.16
N PRO A 88 -0.47 -8.70 -1.02
CA PRO A 88 -0.65 -9.56 -2.19
C PRO A 88 -0.01 -10.94 -1.98
N LEU A 89 1.11 -11.03 -1.27
CA LEU A 89 1.77 -12.31 -0.98
C LEU A 89 0.84 -13.24 -0.18
N PHE A 90 0.27 -12.75 0.92
CA PHE A 90 -0.64 -13.55 1.74
C PHE A 90 -1.94 -13.88 1.00
N ASN A 91 -2.50 -12.95 0.24
CA ASN A 91 -3.70 -13.22 -0.56
C ASN A 91 -3.46 -14.32 -1.59
N GLN A 92 -2.30 -14.30 -2.26
CA GLN A 92 -1.96 -15.33 -3.22
C GLN A 92 -1.67 -16.67 -2.56
N GLN A 93 -0.98 -16.69 -1.41
CA GLN A 93 -0.78 -17.92 -0.64
C GLN A 93 -2.12 -18.53 -0.18
N ARG A 94 -3.08 -17.71 0.27
CA ARG A 94 -4.41 -18.17 0.66
C ARG A 94 -5.17 -18.75 -0.52
N LYS A 95 -5.17 -18.06 -1.67
CA LYS A 95 -5.78 -18.54 -2.91
C LYS A 95 -5.18 -19.87 -3.37
N ASN A 96 -3.85 -20.01 -3.34
CA ASN A 96 -3.17 -21.24 -3.70
C ASN A 96 -3.48 -22.40 -2.74
N ARG A 97 -3.54 -22.14 -1.42
CA ARG A 97 -3.94 -23.15 -0.43
C ARG A 97 -5.38 -23.61 -0.65
N GLN A 98 -6.28 -22.67 -0.94
CA GLN A 98 -7.67 -22.98 -1.26
C GLN A 98 -7.77 -23.82 -2.54
N ASN A 99 -7.12 -23.39 -3.62
CA ASN A 99 -7.08 -24.16 -4.88
C ASN A 99 -6.48 -25.56 -4.69
N ALA A 100 -5.46 -25.72 -3.84
CA ALA A 100 -4.88 -27.03 -3.53
C ALA A 100 -5.87 -27.91 -2.74
N ASN A 101 -6.57 -27.34 -1.77
CA ASN A 101 -7.59 -28.05 -0.99
C ASN A 101 -8.78 -28.47 -1.87
N ASP A 102 -9.24 -27.58 -2.74
CA ASP A 102 -10.37 -27.83 -3.64
C ASP A 102 -10.02 -28.88 -4.70
N ARG A 103 -8.76 -28.94 -5.15
CA ARG A 103 -8.25 -30.03 -6.00
C ARG A 103 -8.31 -31.40 -5.33
N LEU A 104 -7.93 -31.46 -4.05
CA LEU A 104 -7.93 -32.70 -3.26
C LEU A 104 -9.35 -33.21 -3.00
N HIS A 105 -10.31 -32.32 -2.78
CA HIS A 105 -11.68 -32.70 -2.41
C HIS A 105 -12.66 -32.81 -3.58
N SER A 106 -12.48 -32.02 -4.65
CA SER A 106 -13.47 -31.91 -5.75
C SER A 106 -13.07 -32.65 -7.03
N GLY A 107 -12.00 -33.46 -7.02
CA GLY A 107 -11.64 -34.33 -8.14
C GLY A 107 -11.13 -33.61 -9.41
N GLY A 108 -10.64 -32.36 -9.29
CA GLY A 108 -9.95 -31.67 -10.38
C GLY A 108 -10.89 -31.03 -11.42
N GLY A 109 -11.60 -29.98 -11.03
CA GLY A 109 -12.20 -29.05 -12.00
C GLY A 109 -11.14 -28.30 -12.80
N ILE A 110 -11.44 -28.00 -14.06
CA ILE A 110 -10.52 -27.70 -15.18
C ILE A 110 -9.67 -26.42 -14.99
N ASP A 111 -9.84 -25.63 -13.92
CA ASP A 111 -9.20 -24.31 -13.77
C ASP A 111 -8.50 -24.03 -12.43
N MET A 112 -8.17 -25.06 -11.65
CA MET A 112 -7.63 -24.85 -10.29
C MET A 112 -6.10 -24.63 -10.24
N ARG A 113 -5.44 -23.93 -11.18
CA ARG A 113 -3.96 -23.83 -11.18
C ARG A 113 -3.39 -23.19 -9.89
N ILE A 114 -2.29 -23.78 -9.39
CA ILE A 114 -1.44 -23.17 -8.36
C ILE A 114 -0.59 -22.13 -9.08
N GLU A 115 -0.76 -20.86 -8.76
CA GLU A 115 -0.10 -19.75 -9.44
C GLU A 115 1.14 -19.31 -8.66
N ALA A 116 2.30 -19.19 -9.33
CA ALA A 116 3.51 -18.61 -8.73
C ALA A 116 3.30 -17.12 -8.41
N PHE A 117 3.95 -16.61 -7.35
CA PHE A 117 3.76 -15.22 -6.90
C PHE A 117 3.93 -14.23 -8.05
N HIS A 118 2.87 -13.48 -8.35
CA HIS A 118 2.91 -12.42 -9.36
C HIS A 118 2.42 -11.13 -8.73
N MET A 119 3.34 -10.20 -8.55
CA MET A 119 2.98 -8.89 -8.02
C MET A 119 2.24 -8.09 -9.10
N ARG A 120 0.99 -7.76 -8.82
CA ARG A 120 0.19 -6.90 -9.69
C ARG A 120 0.63 -5.46 -9.44
N PHE A 121 1.33 -4.86 -10.42
CA PHE A 121 1.70 -3.45 -10.39
C PHE A 121 0.44 -2.58 -10.55
N THR A 122 -0.17 -2.24 -9.42
CA THR A 122 -1.24 -1.24 -9.36
C THR A 122 -0.64 0.15 -9.17
N PRO A 123 -1.38 1.22 -9.50
CA PRO A 123 -0.93 2.58 -9.21
C PRO A 123 -0.54 2.77 -7.75
N PHE A 124 -1.27 2.12 -6.82
CA PHE A 124 -0.95 2.07 -5.39
C PHE A 124 0.43 1.48 -5.12
N VAL A 125 0.71 0.29 -5.65
CA VAL A 125 2.02 -0.37 -5.47
C VAL A 125 3.14 0.52 -6.00
N ILE A 126 2.96 1.12 -7.17
CA ILE A 126 3.98 1.99 -7.81
C ILE A 126 4.18 3.27 -7.00
N GLY A 127 3.11 3.97 -6.67
CA GLY A 127 3.14 5.23 -5.92
C GLY A 127 3.74 5.06 -4.53
N SER A 128 3.22 4.09 -3.76
CA SER A 128 3.68 3.82 -2.39
C SER A 128 5.11 3.32 -2.34
N THR A 129 5.53 2.48 -3.29
CA THR A 129 6.94 2.05 -3.38
C THR A 129 7.85 3.22 -3.73
N GLY A 130 7.43 4.09 -4.67
CA GLY A 130 8.16 5.29 -5.04
C GLY A 130 8.32 6.26 -3.86
N PHE A 131 7.24 6.54 -3.14
CA PHE A 131 7.28 7.35 -1.92
C PHE A 131 8.22 6.76 -0.88
N ALA A 132 8.10 5.45 -0.59
CA ALA A 132 8.94 4.78 0.38
C ALA A 132 10.43 4.88 0.03
N ILE A 133 10.81 4.71 -1.23
CA ILE A 133 12.20 4.86 -1.68
C ILE A 133 12.69 6.29 -1.43
N VAL A 134 11.93 7.31 -1.84
CA VAL A 134 12.31 8.72 -1.65
C VAL A 134 12.44 9.06 -0.17
N SER A 135 11.49 8.61 0.67
CA SER A 135 11.51 8.81 2.12
C SER A 135 12.71 8.14 2.79
N LEU A 136 13.06 6.92 2.38
CA LEU A 136 14.23 6.22 2.90
C LEU A 136 15.54 6.91 2.49
N LEU A 137 15.65 7.33 1.22
CA LEU A 137 16.81 8.08 0.75
C LEU A 137 16.97 9.40 1.52
N ALA A 138 15.89 10.15 1.71
CA ALA A 138 15.91 11.37 2.52
C ALA A 138 16.36 11.10 3.96
N THR A 139 15.91 10.00 4.55
CA THR A 139 16.32 9.56 5.89
C THR A 139 17.83 9.29 5.96
N VAL A 140 18.34 8.50 5.01
CA VAL A 140 19.77 8.15 4.95
C VAL A 140 20.63 9.39 4.75
N LEU A 141 20.21 10.33 3.90
CA LEU A 141 20.95 11.58 3.65
C LEU A 141 20.96 12.51 4.86
N TYR A 142 19.91 12.50 5.69
CA TYR A 142 19.81 13.33 6.88
C TYR A 142 20.67 12.80 8.05
N TYR A 143 20.73 11.49 8.21
CA TYR A 143 21.46 10.84 9.31
C TYR A 143 22.90 10.44 9.00
N ARG A 144 23.38 10.74 7.79
CA ARG A 144 24.78 10.58 7.40
C ARG A 144 25.62 11.73 7.94
#